data_AF-A0A3P3ZEW0-F1
#
_entry.id   AF-A0A3P3ZEW0-F1
#
_cell.length_a   1.000
_cell.length_b   1.000
_cell.length_c   1.000
_cell.angle_alpha   90.00
_cell.angle_beta   90.00
_cell.angle_gamma   90.00
#
_symmetry.space_group_name_H-M   'P 1'
#
loop_
_entity.id
_entity.type
_entity.pdbx_description
1 polymer ?
#
loop_
_entity_poly.entity_id
_entity_poly.type
_entity_poly.pdbx_seq_one_letter_code
_entity_poly.pdbx_strand_id
1 'polypeptide(L)'
;MPVKPQFTWEQTGEDVLLHITIKACKKDAIDVLIADVFVKVNAPPQYLLAIDLLHEIDAAKSTQYFTDAQDGVILHVKLHKAEEDLVWDALSMHQSTIGKQAMLQRRQESMRRAEKRYREQLDARVTQREAEKRRMLEAQWDVERAQRTQIEQRAKAEKDAAETELYAWEDSHATPVVGVASDSPLPPKSSTPAGPSPYSADIFAAAAVASSLPPLSMPQAASLVTPASSSSAVTPPTIRQVDTVNVTIDFTPKTFAMPTRSRGDEEYYRQSRYKPVSIEDTPMFWKERADKCYRAQQWKAAANAYSESIKRDGAFLTCVMNRSACYLQLADYKRAIEDCSLALTMLANTPASEVTQERYRGLMMKLHSRRGAAYCWADDLKSGVADLRMAAAYRDLASDDDVAADLAMAEAQMKERGITVDDARADPLATRMQEAAAQYYQGSYEAAEATYSAILKEDPFHMKAQGNLAAAMLRAGKFKQALKVCDDIVQFCGEVAAALEQPGGLAADQLDSDDEEDEDEPDWAASKTVTATEEAERASNSDNLIRQRRAAAKKLGEQSGHVYMLLKAYVRIAAALCGMKEYHKAHGYLERALRITPYDNDLRDDCNRLAEKIRMDTLVAVSSGSAQAQRAAA
;
A
#
# COMPACT_ATOMS: atom_id res chain seq x y z
N MET A 1 49.31 -6.76 -4.63
CA MET A 1 49.04 -5.76 -5.67
C MET A 1 48.25 -6.45 -6.77
N PRO A 2 47.20 -5.83 -7.33
CA PRO A 2 46.47 -6.42 -8.45
C PRO A 2 47.41 -6.59 -9.65
N VAL A 3 47.32 -7.74 -10.32
CA VAL A 3 48.13 -8.13 -11.46
C VAL A 3 47.53 -7.53 -12.74
N LYS A 4 48.37 -7.06 -13.66
CA LYS A 4 47.87 -6.62 -14.97
C LYS A 4 47.48 -7.86 -15.79
N PRO A 5 46.21 -7.97 -16.25
CA PRO A 5 45.81 -9.09 -17.11
C PRO A 5 46.53 -9.00 -18.46
N GLN A 6 46.69 -10.14 -19.13
CA GLN A 6 47.24 -10.17 -20.48
C GLN A 6 46.17 -9.66 -21.45
N PHE A 7 46.54 -8.69 -22.29
CA PHE A 7 45.66 -8.13 -23.29
C PHE A 7 46.36 -7.99 -24.64
N THR A 8 45.60 -8.16 -25.71
CA THR A 8 46.00 -7.84 -27.09
C THR A 8 45.02 -6.82 -27.66
N TRP A 9 45.46 -6.02 -28.61
CA TRP A 9 44.61 -5.04 -29.27
C TRP A 9 44.84 -5.04 -30.77
N GLU A 10 43.77 -4.74 -31.49
CA GLU A 10 43.73 -4.58 -32.94
C GLU A 10 42.94 -3.30 -33.26
N GLN A 11 43.07 -2.78 -34.48
CA GLN A 11 42.30 -1.62 -34.91
C GLN A 11 41.80 -1.79 -36.33
N THR A 12 40.62 -1.21 -36.57
CA THR A 12 40.03 -0.99 -37.89
C THR A 12 39.98 0.51 -38.17
N GLY A 13 39.45 0.93 -39.33
CA GLY A 13 39.24 2.36 -39.63
C GLY A 13 38.35 3.04 -38.60
N GLU A 14 37.31 2.34 -38.12
CA GLU A 14 36.28 2.89 -37.22
C GLU A 14 36.49 2.54 -35.75
N ASP A 15 37.10 1.39 -35.44
CA ASP A 15 37.09 0.81 -34.09
C ASP A 15 38.48 0.39 -33.62
N VAL A 16 38.66 0.35 -32.30
CA VAL A 16 39.77 -0.29 -31.61
C VAL A 16 39.22 -1.48 -30.83
N LEU A 17 39.74 -2.67 -31.10
CA LEU A 17 39.31 -3.93 -30.51
C LEU A 17 40.32 -4.35 -29.45
N LEU A 18 39.88 -4.52 -28.22
CA LEU A 18 40.70 -4.93 -27.09
C LEU A 18 40.25 -6.30 -26.56
N HIS A 19 41.18 -7.25 -26.52
CA HIS A 19 40.95 -8.60 -26.03
C HIS A 19 41.70 -8.79 -24.72
N ILE A 20 40.99 -8.94 -23.61
CA ILE A 20 41.59 -9.07 -22.27
C ILE A 20 41.29 -10.45 -21.73
N THR A 21 42.34 -11.20 -21.39
CA THR A 21 42.21 -12.54 -20.82
C THR A 21 42.26 -12.46 -19.29
N ILE A 22 41.20 -12.93 -18.63
CA ILE A 22 41.04 -12.90 -17.17
C ILE A 22 40.82 -14.33 -16.68
N LYS A 23 41.83 -14.89 -16.01
CA LYS A 23 41.78 -16.28 -15.50
C LYS A 23 41.02 -16.36 -14.18
N ALA A 24 40.24 -17.42 -14.00
CA ALA A 24 39.56 -17.77 -12.73
C ALA A 24 38.61 -16.70 -12.12
N CYS A 25 38.01 -15.81 -12.94
CA CYS A 25 36.98 -14.85 -12.49
C CYS A 25 35.62 -15.15 -13.14
N LYS A 26 34.52 -14.92 -12.39
CA LYS A 26 33.15 -14.97 -12.91
C LYS A 26 32.84 -13.69 -13.69
N LYS A 27 31.97 -13.78 -14.71
CA LYS A 27 31.53 -12.63 -15.55
C LYS A 27 30.98 -11.48 -14.70
N ASP A 28 30.15 -11.78 -13.71
CA ASP A 28 29.49 -10.79 -12.85
C ASP A 28 30.44 -10.02 -11.91
N ALA A 29 31.66 -10.53 -11.72
CA ALA A 29 32.67 -9.90 -10.87
C ALA A 29 33.59 -8.93 -11.64
N ILE A 30 33.41 -8.78 -12.96
CA ILE A 30 34.27 -7.94 -13.80
C ILE A 30 33.55 -6.62 -14.06
N ASP A 31 34.09 -5.54 -13.50
CA ASP A 31 33.63 -4.18 -13.74
C ASP A 31 34.44 -3.53 -14.87
N VAL A 32 33.75 -2.96 -15.85
CA VAL A 32 34.37 -2.25 -16.98
C VAL A 32 33.84 -0.82 -17.03
N LEU A 33 34.75 0.14 -17.02
CA LEU A 33 34.47 1.56 -17.21
C LEU A 33 35.11 2.02 -18.51
N ILE A 34 34.29 2.49 -19.43
CA ILE A 34 34.71 3.08 -20.71
C ILE A 34 34.42 4.58 -20.64
N ALA A 35 35.47 5.39 -20.63
CA ALA A 35 35.41 6.84 -20.77
C ALA A 35 36.09 7.25 -22.07
N ASP A 36 35.92 8.52 -22.46
CA ASP A 36 36.43 9.07 -23.72
C ASP A 36 37.94 8.91 -23.94
N VAL A 37 38.76 8.91 -22.89
CA VAL A 37 40.22 8.76 -23.00
C VAL A 37 40.77 7.72 -22.03
N PHE A 38 39.90 7.03 -21.31
CA PHE A 38 40.32 6.15 -20.22
C PHE A 38 39.45 4.91 -20.17
N VAL A 39 40.09 3.74 -20.20
CA VAL A 39 39.43 2.45 -20.03
C VAL A 39 39.97 1.77 -18.80
N LYS A 40 39.07 1.34 -17.92
CA LYS A 40 39.41 0.61 -16.69
C LYS A 40 38.62 -0.68 -16.62
N VAL A 41 39.34 -1.78 -16.45
CA VAL A 41 38.78 -3.11 -16.21
C VAL A 41 39.26 -3.59 -14.84
N ASN A 42 38.31 -3.88 -13.95
CA ASN A 42 38.58 -4.29 -12.60
C ASN A 42 37.93 -5.65 -12.34
N ALA A 43 38.73 -6.66 -12.01
CA ALA A 43 38.25 -7.97 -11.58
C ALA A 43 38.83 -8.27 -10.19
N PRO A 44 38.18 -7.76 -9.12
CA PRO A 44 38.66 -7.94 -7.75
C PRO A 44 38.63 -9.42 -7.35
N PRO A 45 39.61 -9.89 -6.55
CA PRO A 45 40.74 -9.15 -5.97
C PRO A 45 42.03 -9.17 -6.81
N GLN A 46 42.04 -9.85 -7.95
CA GLN A 46 43.29 -10.28 -8.61
C GLN A 46 43.75 -9.37 -9.75
N TYR A 47 42.84 -8.85 -10.59
CA TYR A 47 43.23 -8.14 -11.81
C TYR A 47 42.73 -6.70 -11.84
N LEU A 48 43.62 -5.80 -12.26
CA LEU A 48 43.30 -4.41 -12.56
C LEU A 48 44.04 -3.97 -13.82
N LEU A 49 43.29 -3.53 -14.82
CA LEU A 49 43.80 -2.92 -16.04
C LEU A 49 43.30 -1.48 -16.12
N ALA A 50 44.23 -0.55 -16.33
CA ALA A 50 43.95 0.86 -16.52
C ALA A 50 44.74 1.32 -17.75
N ILE A 51 44.04 1.75 -18.79
CA ILE A 51 44.61 2.16 -20.07
C ILE A 51 44.22 3.61 -20.32
N ASP A 52 45.20 4.50 -20.39
CA ASP A 52 45.02 5.87 -20.85
C ASP A 52 45.21 5.90 -22.37
N LEU A 53 44.12 6.08 -23.11
CA LEU A 53 44.09 5.98 -24.56
C LEU A 53 44.87 7.13 -25.22
N LEU A 54 45.40 6.86 -26.41
CA LEU A 54 46.09 7.88 -27.21
C LEU A 54 45.11 8.97 -27.67
N HIS A 55 44.04 8.57 -28.36
CA HIS A 55 43.01 9.44 -28.91
C HIS A 55 41.67 9.28 -28.20
N GLU A 56 40.75 10.22 -28.44
CA GLU A 56 39.40 10.17 -27.87
C GLU A 56 38.53 9.11 -28.56
N ILE A 57 37.63 8.49 -27.78
CA ILE A 57 36.65 7.51 -28.24
C ILE A 57 35.22 7.94 -27.91
N ASP A 58 34.27 7.48 -28.72
CA ASP A 58 32.85 7.62 -28.43
C ASP A 58 32.40 6.51 -27.46
N ALA A 59 32.34 6.85 -26.17
CA ALA A 59 31.92 5.93 -25.12
C ALA A 59 30.46 5.44 -25.29
N ALA A 60 29.59 6.16 -26.01
CA ALA A 60 28.19 5.77 -26.16
C ALA A 60 27.99 4.67 -27.22
N LYS A 61 28.83 4.67 -28.27
CA LYS A 61 28.83 3.63 -29.32
C LYS A 61 29.73 2.44 -28.99
N SER A 62 30.62 2.59 -28.02
CA SER A 62 31.53 1.54 -27.59
C SER A 62 30.77 0.42 -26.87
N THR A 63 31.12 -0.83 -27.15
CA THR A 63 30.42 -2.01 -26.65
C THR A 63 31.40 -3.00 -26.03
N GLN A 64 30.88 -3.89 -25.17
CA GLN A 64 31.68 -4.94 -24.56
C GLN A 64 30.91 -6.25 -24.54
N TYR A 65 31.60 -7.36 -24.73
CA TYR A 65 31.04 -8.70 -24.62
C TYR A 65 32.06 -9.69 -24.03
N PHE A 66 31.56 -10.78 -23.47
CA PHE A 66 32.38 -11.81 -22.84
C PHE A 66 32.29 -13.12 -23.62
N THR A 67 33.42 -13.81 -23.75
CA THR A 67 33.52 -15.15 -24.33
C THR A 67 34.15 -16.10 -23.32
N ASP A 68 33.61 -17.31 -23.22
CA ASP A 68 34.09 -18.34 -22.30
C ASP A 68 35.37 -19.00 -22.85
N ALA A 69 36.38 -19.16 -22.00
CA ALA A 69 37.62 -19.87 -22.29
C ALA A 69 37.85 -21.00 -21.27
N GLN A 70 38.64 -22.00 -21.64
CA GLN A 70 38.85 -23.21 -20.83
C GLN A 70 39.36 -22.92 -19.40
N ASP A 71 40.11 -21.83 -19.20
CA ASP A 71 40.69 -21.42 -17.91
C ASP A 71 40.21 -20.03 -17.41
N GLY A 72 39.12 -19.48 -17.95
CA GLY A 72 38.63 -18.16 -17.54
C GLY A 72 37.67 -17.49 -18.52
N VAL A 73 37.67 -16.15 -18.52
CA VAL A 73 36.81 -15.32 -19.36
C VAL A 73 37.67 -14.40 -20.22
N ILE A 74 37.31 -14.27 -21.49
CA ILE A 74 37.88 -13.26 -22.40
C ILE A 74 36.89 -12.10 -22.49
N LEU A 75 37.32 -10.91 -22.09
CA LEU A 75 36.58 -9.67 -22.26
C LEU A 75 36.99 -9.03 -23.59
N HIS A 76 36.02 -8.87 -24.48
CA HIS A 76 36.16 -8.16 -25.73
C HIS A 76 35.57 -6.75 -25.56
N VAL A 77 36.41 -5.72 -25.68
CA VAL A 77 35.97 -4.32 -25.63
C VAL A 77 36.15 -3.72 -27.02
N LYS A 78 35.04 -3.31 -27.62
CA LYS A 78 34.99 -2.61 -28.90
C LYS A 78 34.85 -1.13 -28.63
N LEU A 79 35.93 -0.37 -28.85
CA LEU A 79 35.99 1.07 -28.63
C LEU A 79 35.82 1.79 -29.97
N HIS A 80 34.79 2.62 -30.12
CA HIS A 80 34.56 3.36 -31.35
C HIS A 80 35.38 4.65 -31.37
N LYS A 81 36.16 4.89 -32.43
CA LYS A 81 37.01 6.08 -32.55
C LYS A 81 36.14 7.34 -32.66
N ALA A 82 36.57 8.44 -32.05
CA ALA A 82 35.89 9.72 -32.22
C ALA A 82 36.15 10.35 -33.60
N GLU A 83 37.33 10.10 -34.16
CA GLU A 83 37.73 10.47 -35.52
C GLU A 83 37.84 9.20 -36.37
N GLU A 84 37.01 9.10 -37.41
CA GLU A 84 36.99 7.98 -38.36
C GLU A 84 38.29 7.95 -39.17
N ASP A 85 38.79 6.73 -39.47
CA ASP A 85 40.01 6.43 -40.24
C ASP A 85 41.36 6.89 -39.63
N LEU A 86 41.36 7.40 -38.40
CA LEU A 86 42.61 7.72 -37.71
C LEU A 86 43.34 6.44 -37.27
N VAL A 87 44.54 6.22 -37.81
CA VAL A 87 45.41 5.08 -37.42
C VAL A 87 46.13 5.42 -36.11
N TRP A 88 45.97 4.56 -35.10
CA TRP A 88 46.63 4.73 -33.81
C TRP A 88 48.00 4.05 -33.84
N ASP A 89 49.08 4.84 -33.66
CA ASP A 89 50.45 4.32 -33.60
C ASP A 89 50.69 3.49 -32.33
N ALA A 90 49.97 3.82 -31.25
CA ALA A 90 49.99 3.10 -29.99
C ALA A 90 48.61 3.15 -29.32
N LEU A 91 48.26 2.09 -28.57
CA LEU A 91 47.01 2.05 -27.81
C LEU A 91 47.00 3.07 -26.65
N SER A 92 48.14 3.23 -25.98
CA SER A 92 48.25 3.99 -24.74
C SER A 92 49.31 5.07 -24.80
N MET A 93 49.04 6.20 -24.15
CA MET A 93 50.06 7.24 -23.93
C MET A 93 51.15 6.77 -22.97
N HIS A 94 52.42 6.88 -23.40
CA HIS A 94 53.55 6.53 -22.54
C HIS A 94 53.78 7.58 -21.44
N GLN A 95 53.89 7.11 -20.20
CA GLN A 95 54.11 7.96 -19.02
C GLN A 95 55.39 8.81 -19.10
N SER A 96 56.41 8.33 -19.81
CA SER A 96 57.67 9.03 -20.07
C SER A 96 57.52 10.30 -20.90
N THR A 97 56.47 10.41 -21.71
CA THR A 97 56.33 11.49 -22.70
C THR A 97 55.56 12.71 -22.15
N ILE A 98 54.61 12.51 -21.25
CA ILE A 98 53.69 13.56 -20.75
C ILE A 98 53.94 13.91 -19.27
N GLY A 99 54.56 13.00 -18.51
CA GLY A 99 54.73 13.14 -17.07
C GLY A 99 53.52 12.70 -16.26
N LYS A 100 53.78 12.26 -15.01
CA LYS A 100 52.79 11.61 -14.12
C LYS A 100 51.61 12.51 -13.75
N GLN A 101 51.85 13.81 -13.54
CA GLN A 101 50.81 14.75 -13.09
C GLN A 101 49.80 15.07 -14.20
N ALA A 102 50.26 15.33 -15.42
CA ALA A 102 49.40 15.61 -16.56
C ALA A 102 48.54 14.41 -16.97
N MET A 103 49.09 13.18 -16.91
CA MET A 103 48.32 11.95 -17.12
C MET A 103 47.19 11.80 -16.09
N LEU A 104 47.46 12.10 -14.81
CA LEU A 104 46.47 12.00 -13.75
C LEU A 104 45.35 13.06 -13.90
N GLN A 105 45.70 14.29 -14.30
CA GLN A 105 44.71 15.34 -14.60
C GLN A 105 43.80 14.95 -15.77
N ARG A 106 44.37 14.48 -16.88
CA ARG A 106 43.62 13.99 -18.05
C ARG A 106 42.62 12.89 -17.66
N ARG A 107 43.05 11.95 -16.80
CA ARG A 107 42.17 10.91 -16.27
C ARG A 107 41.04 11.46 -15.42
N GLN A 108 41.33 12.40 -14.52
CA GLN A 108 40.30 13.03 -13.68
C GLN A 108 39.27 13.79 -14.50
N GLU A 109 39.68 14.50 -15.54
CA GLU A 109 38.79 15.22 -16.44
C GLU A 109 37.92 14.27 -17.27
N SER A 110 38.50 13.19 -17.79
CA SER A 110 37.78 12.12 -18.49
C SER A 110 36.72 11.46 -17.59
N MET A 111 37.10 11.09 -16.35
CA MET A 111 36.16 10.52 -15.37
C MET A 111 35.03 11.51 -15.03
N ARG A 112 35.34 12.81 -14.86
CA ARG A 112 34.34 13.84 -14.59
C ARG A 112 33.35 13.99 -15.74
N ARG A 113 33.81 13.94 -16.99
CA ARG A 113 32.95 13.96 -18.19
C ARG A 113 32.04 12.73 -18.23
N ALA A 114 32.59 11.54 -17.95
CA ALA A 114 31.83 10.30 -17.89
C ALA A 114 30.74 10.34 -16.80
N GLU A 115 31.07 10.80 -15.59
CA GLU A 115 30.10 10.97 -14.50
C GLU A 115 28.97 11.94 -14.88
N LYS A 116 29.30 13.06 -15.53
CA LYS A 116 28.30 14.04 -15.97
C LYS A 116 27.34 13.43 -16.99
N ARG A 117 27.86 12.75 -18.02
CA ARG A 117 27.04 12.05 -19.03
C ARG A 117 26.13 11.00 -18.40
N TYR A 118 26.64 10.23 -17.44
CA TYR A 118 25.84 9.22 -16.73
C TYR A 118 24.68 9.85 -15.94
N ARG A 119 24.93 10.97 -15.24
CA ARG A 119 23.87 11.72 -14.53
C ARG A 119 22.81 12.24 -15.49
N GLU A 120 23.23 12.84 -16.61
CA GLU A 120 22.30 13.32 -17.65
C GLU A 120 21.43 12.19 -18.22
N GLN A 121 21.98 10.99 -18.42
CA GLN A 121 21.20 9.82 -18.86
C GLN A 121 20.20 9.33 -17.81
N LEU A 122 20.58 9.36 -16.52
CA LEU A 122 19.66 9.02 -15.43
C LEU A 122 18.50 10.02 -15.36
N ASP A 123 18.79 11.32 -15.43
CA ASP A 123 17.78 12.37 -15.44
C ASP A 123 16.87 12.25 -16.67
N ALA A 124 17.42 11.92 -17.84
CA ALA A 124 16.64 11.63 -19.04
C ALA A 124 15.69 10.43 -18.87
N ARG A 125 16.11 9.35 -18.19
CA ARG A 125 15.23 8.20 -17.90
C ARG A 125 14.11 8.55 -16.93
N VAL A 126 14.42 9.35 -15.90
CA VAL A 126 13.39 9.80 -14.94
C VAL A 126 12.36 10.67 -15.65
N THR A 127 12.80 11.66 -16.42
CA THR A 127 11.91 12.55 -17.19
C THR A 127 11.09 11.79 -18.24
N GLN A 128 11.66 10.79 -18.92
CA GLN A 128 10.91 9.92 -19.83
C GLN A 128 9.82 9.13 -19.10
N ARG A 129 10.13 8.51 -17.96
CA ARG A 129 9.13 7.79 -17.15
C ARG A 129 8.02 8.71 -16.67
N GLU A 130 8.34 9.93 -16.26
CA GLU A 130 7.34 10.93 -15.88
C GLU A 130 6.45 11.34 -17.06
N ALA A 131 7.04 11.53 -18.25
CA ALA A 131 6.29 11.84 -19.46
C ALA A 131 5.37 10.70 -19.89
N GLU A 132 5.83 9.45 -19.83
CA GLU A 132 5.01 8.27 -20.08
C GLU A 132 3.87 8.15 -19.08
N LYS A 133 4.14 8.34 -17.78
CA LYS A 133 3.10 8.37 -16.74
C LYS A 133 2.04 9.45 -17.02
N ARG A 134 2.46 10.66 -17.40
CA ARG A 134 1.53 11.75 -17.77
C ARG A 134 0.69 11.38 -18.99
N ARG A 135 1.31 10.81 -20.04
CA ARG A 135 0.60 10.38 -21.26
C ARG A 135 -0.43 9.29 -20.95
N MET A 136 -0.08 8.32 -20.12
CA MET A 136 -1.00 7.24 -19.74
C MET A 136 -2.20 7.78 -18.94
N LEU A 137 -1.95 8.72 -18.03
CA LEU A 137 -2.99 9.38 -17.24
C LEU A 137 -3.91 10.24 -18.11
N GLU A 138 -3.35 10.99 -19.06
CA GLU A 138 -4.13 11.78 -20.03
C GLU A 138 -5.00 10.89 -20.92
N ALA A 139 -4.46 9.79 -21.43
CA ALA A 139 -5.23 8.81 -22.21
C ALA A 139 -6.36 8.18 -21.37
N GLN A 140 -6.13 7.93 -20.07
CA GLN A 140 -7.17 7.46 -19.17
C GLN A 140 -8.28 8.52 -18.99
N TRP A 141 -7.92 9.79 -18.84
CA TRP A 141 -8.87 10.89 -18.78
C TRP A 141 -9.66 11.07 -20.08
N ASP A 142 -9.07 10.82 -21.24
CA ASP A 142 -9.79 10.84 -22.52
C ASP A 142 -10.85 9.75 -22.61
N VAL A 143 -10.51 8.53 -22.19
CA VAL A 143 -11.47 7.42 -22.13
C VAL A 143 -12.60 7.74 -21.16
N GLU A 144 -12.29 8.29 -19.99
CA GLU A 144 -13.30 8.66 -19.00
C GLU A 144 -14.18 9.82 -19.49
N ARG A 145 -13.60 10.85 -20.13
CA ARG A 145 -14.36 11.94 -20.77
C ARG A 145 -15.30 11.41 -21.85
N ALA A 146 -14.82 10.52 -22.73
CA ALA A 146 -15.65 9.91 -23.75
C ALA A 146 -16.82 9.13 -23.14
N GLN A 147 -16.57 8.35 -22.08
CA GLN A 147 -17.63 7.63 -21.36
C GLN A 147 -18.65 8.59 -20.72
N ARG A 148 -18.19 9.65 -20.06
CA ARG A 148 -19.09 10.67 -19.47
C ARG A 148 -19.95 11.34 -20.53
N THR A 149 -19.36 11.75 -21.66
CA THR A 149 -20.14 12.35 -22.77
C THR A 149 -21.18 11.39 -23.34
N GLN A 150 -20.87 10.08 -23.41
CA GLN A 150 -21.82 9.08 -23.87
C GLN A 150 -22.97 8.87 -22.87
N ILE A 151 -22.69 8.91 -21.56
CA ILE A 151 -23.71 8.83 -20.51
C ILE A 151 -24.60 10.06 -20.56
N GLU A 152 -24.02 11.26 -20.65
CA GLU A 152 -24.76 12.52 -20.74
C GLU A 152 -25.67 12.56 -21.99
N GLN A 153 -25.18 12.09 -23.14
CA GLN A 153 -25.98 11.99 -24.35
C GLN A 153 -27.16 11.03 -24.19
N ARG A 154 -26.96 9.87 -23.54
CA ARG A 154 -28.04 8.91 -23.28
C ARG A 154 -29.06 9.44 -22.28
N ALA A 155 -28.60 10.02 -21.18
CA ALA A 155 -29.46 10.64 -20.18
C ALA A 155 -30.28 11.79 -20.78
N LYS A 156 -29.65 12.61 -21.64
CA LYS A 156 -30.36 13.66 -22.37
C LYS A 156 -31.38 13.09 -23.34
N ALA A 157 -31.03 12.06 -24.10
CA ALA A 157 -31.98 11.42 -25.03
C ALA A 157 -33.18 10.80 -24.32
N GLU A 158 -32.97 10.17 -23.15
CA GLU A 158 -34.05 9.60 -22.33
C GLU A 158 -34.92 10.69 -21.71
N LYS A 159 -34.30 11.78 -21.23
CA LYS A 159 -35.03 12.96 -20.75
C LYS A 159 -35.88 13.58 -21.86
N ASP A 160 -35.29 13.83 -23.04
CA ASP A 160 -35.99 14.41 -24.18
C ASP A 160 -37.15 13.48 -24.63
N ALA A 161 -36.95 12.16 -24.61
CA ALA A 161 -38.00 11.19 -24.90
C ALA A 161 -39.15 11.24 -23.87
N ALA A 162 -38.83 11.28 -22.57
CA ALA A 162 -39.82 11.40 -21.51
C ALA A 162 -40.58 12.74 -21.58
N GLU A 163 -39.88 13.84 -21.91
CA GLU A 163 -40.52 15.14 -22.16
C GLU A 163 -41.49 15.06 -23.34
N THR A 164 -41.12 14.42 -24.45
CA THR A 164 -42.03 14.24 -25.60
C THR A 164 -43.24 13.35 -25.28
N GLU A 165 -43.06 12.31 -24.46
CA GLU A 165 -44.16 11.45 -24.00
C GLU A 165 -45.13 12.24 -23.10
N LEU A 166 -44.61 13.10 -22.23
CA LEU A 166 -45.41 13.94 -21.36
C LEU A 166 -46.20 14.99 -22.16
N TYR A 167 -45.58 15.63 -23.16
CA TYR A 167 -46.29 16.53 -24.07
C TYR A 167 -47.37 15.81 -24.88
N ALA A 168 -47.10 14.60 -25.38
CA ALA A 168 -48.10 13.79 -26.08
C ALA A 168 -49.26 13.36 -25.17
N TRP A 169 -48.97 13.09 -23.89
CA TRP A 169 -49.99 12.82 -22.88
C TRP A 169 -50.84 14.07 -22.58
N GLU A 170 -50.24 15.25 -22.45
CA GLU A 170 -50.96 16.52 -22.26
C GLU A 170 -51.91 16.80 -23.44
N ASP A 171 -51.44 16.61 -24.68
CA ASP A 171 -52.26 16.78 -25.89
C ASP A 171 -53.44 15.80 -25.94
N SER A 172 -53.26 14.57 -25.45
CA SER A 172 -54.35 13.59 -25.36
C SER A 172 -55.45 13.96 -24.35
N HIS A 173 -55.10 14.74 -23.32
CA HIS A 173 -56.04 15.25 -22.31
C HIS A 173 -56.62 16.62 -22.68
N ALA A 174 -56.09 17.29 -23.71
CA ALA A 174 -56.56 18.58 -24.22
C ALA A 174 -57.66 18.47 -25.30
N THR A 175 -58.56 17.47 -25.21
CA THR A 175 -59.79 17.45 -26.02
C THR A 175 -60.98 18.04 -25.25
N PRO A 176 -61.61 19.13 -25.74
CA PRO A 176 -62.59 19.88 -24.97
C PRO A 176 -63.97 19.21 -24.96
N VAL A 177 -64.58 19.26 -23.78
CA VAL A 177 -66.00 19.01 -23.50
C VAL A 177 -66.87 19.73 -24.54
N VAL A 178 -67.66 18.97 -25.30
CA VAL A 178 -68.71 19.48 -26.18
C VAL A 178 -69.82 20.08 -25.32
N GLY A 179 -69.77 21.41 -25.17
CA GLY A 179 -70.81 22.26 -24.61
C GLY A 179 -71.63 22.93 -25.72
N VAL A 180 -72.93 22.94 -25.54
CA VAL A 180 -73.98 23.37 -26.47
C VAL A 180 -74.05 24.91 -26.62
N ALA A 181 -74.09 25.36 -27.87
CA ALA A 181 -74.75 26.55 -28.46
C ALA A 181 -74.54 28.01 -27.96
N SER A 182 -74.37 28.88 -28.98
CA SER A 182 -74.69 30.33 -29.09
C SER A 182 -73.87 31.30 -28.21
N ASP A 183 -73.39 32.46 -28.67
CA ASP A 183 -73.89 33.36 -29.70
C ASP A 183 -72.78 34.32 -30.21
N SER A 184 -73.05 34.95 -31.36
CA SER A 184 -72.16 35.74 -32.23
C SER A 184 -71.80 37.16 -31.71
N PRO A 185 -71.27 38.12 -32.51
CA PRO A 185 -70.00 38.18 -33.26
C PRO A 185 -69.19 39.50 -33.05
N LEU A 186 -67.89 39.48 -33.43
CA LEU A 186 -67.06 40.68 -33.68
C LEU A 186 -67.47 41.42 -34.97
N PRO A 187 -67.02 42.69 -35.15
CA PRO A 187 -66.71 43.18 -36.49
C PRO A 187 -65.27 43.73 -36.63
N PRO A 188 -64.71 43.80 -37.86
CA PRO A 188 -63.26 43.71 -38.12
C PRO A 188 -62.69 44.86 -38.98
N LYS A 189 -61.40 44.69 -39.36
CA LYS A 189 -60.63 45.28 -40.50
C LYS A 189 -59.67 46.42 -40.13
N SER A 190 -58.47 46.61 -40.70
CA SER A 190 -57.47 45.81 -41.44
C SER A 190 -56.42 46.81 -41.96
N SER A 191 -55.11 46.55 -41.84
CA SER A 191 -54.09 46.97 -42.84
C SER A 191 -52.69 46.38 -42.55
N THR A 192 -52.41 45.22 -43.16
CA THR A 192 -51.31 44.86 -44.09
C THR A 192 -49.93 45.62 -44.06
N PRO A 193 -48.81 45.05 -44.60
CA PRO A 193 -48.02 43.90 -44.12
C PRO A 193 -46.46 44.09 -44.24
N ALA A 194 -45.72 43.02 -43.95
CA ALA A 194 -44.43 42.56 -44.55
C ALA A 194 -43.09 42.72 -43.78
N GLY A 195 -42.42 41.57 -43.57
CA GLY A 195 -40.95 41.43 -43.56
C GLY A 195 -40.31 40.87 -42.26
N PRO A 196 -39.30 39.95 -42.31
CA PRO A 196 -39.14 38.87 -41.31
C PRO A 196 -37.91 38.97 -40.38
N SER A 197 -38.03 38.33 -39.20
CA SER A 197 -37.10 37.40 -38.46
C SER A 197 -35.57 37.60 -38.58
N PRO A 198 -34.73 37.47 -37.50
CA PRO A 198 -34.63 36.21 -36.75
C PRO A 198 -34.16 36.17 -35.27
N TYR A 199 -34.52 35.05 -34.63
CA TYR A 199 -33.83 34.21 -33.63
C TYR A 199 -33.05 34.76 -32.41
N SER A 200 -33.25 34.01 -31.30
CA SER A 200 -32.29 33.67 -30.21
C SER A 200 -31.84 34.79 -29.28
N ALA A 201 -31.55 34.60 -28.00
CA ALA A 201 -31.67 33.53 -26.99
C ALA A 201 -31.33 34.20 -25.63
N ASP A 202 -31.22 33.37 -24.59
CA ASP A 202 -30.60 33.65 -23.27
C ASP A 202 -31.57 34.27 -22.23
N ILE A 203 -31.47 34.00 -20.92
CA ILE A 203 -30.27 34.10 -20.08
C ILE A 203 -30.45 33.31 -18.77
N PHE A 204 -29.42 32.56 -18.40
CA PHE A 204 -29.14 32.13 -17.02
C PHE A 204 -28.47 33.28 -16.23
N ALA A 205 -28.85 33.40 -14.94
CA ALA A 205 -28.01 33.80 -13.81
C ALA A 205 -27.67 35.28 -13.49
N ALA A 206 -27.39 35.45 -12.19
CA ALA A 206 -26.79 36.58 -11.45
C ALA A 206 -27.73 37.76 -11.08
N ALA A 207 -27.61 38.42 -9.94
CA ALA A 207 -27.03 38.16 -8.62
C ALA A 207 -27.49 39.32 -7.69
N ALA A 208 -27.59 39.03 -6.39
CA ALA A 208 -27.41 39.93 -5.23
C ALA A 208 -28.43 41.06 -4.94
N VAL A 209 -28.89 41.12 -3.67
CA VAL A 209 -28.56 42.15 -2.64
C VAL A 209 -29.69 42.31 -1.59
N ALA A 210 -29.29 42.33 -0.30
CA ALA A 210 -29.92 42.93 0.91
C ALA A 210 -31.25 42.34 1.45
N SER A 211 -31.24 41.72 2.64
CA SER A 211 -31.36 42.30 4.01
C SER A 211 -32.76 42.80 4.39
N SER A 212 -33.49 42.00 5.21
CA SER A 212 -34.07 42.39 6.53
C SER A 212 -35.30 41.53 6.94
N LEU A 213 -35.11 40.64 7.93
CA LEU A 213 -35.92 40.32 9.15
C LEU A 213 -37.40 40.82 9.31
N PRO A 214 -38.29 40.23 10.16
CA PRO A 214 -38.28 38.95 10.92
C PRO A 214 -39.71 38.26 11.01
N PRO A 215 -40.13 37.45 12.04
CA PRO A 215 -40.81 36.16 11.85
C PRO A 215 -42.22 36.09 12.49
N LEU A 216 -42.91 34.94 12.44
CA LEU A 216 -44.07 34.49 13.28
C LEU A 216 -44.56 33.16 12.65
N SER A 217 -45.08 32.12 13.29
CA SER A 217 -45.22 31.67 14.68
C SER A 217 -45.71 30.21 14.58
N MET A 218 -45.39 29.34 15.54
CA MET A 218 -45.98 27.99 15.64
C MET A 218 -47.47 28.05 16.02
N PRO A 219 -48.21 26.92 15.89
CA PRO A 219 -48.68 26.34 17.15
C PRO A 219 -48.65 24.79 17.24
N GLN A 220 -48.30 24.36 18.47
CA GLN A 220 -48.76 23.21 19.29
C GLN A 220 -50.25 22.84 19.10
N ALA A 221 -50.85 21.72 19.52
CA ALA A 221 -50.61 20.56 20.41
C ALA A 221 -51.66 19.47 20.00
N ALA A 222 -51.63 18.19 20.37
CA ALA A 222 -51.82 17.67 21.73
C ALA A 222 -51.71 16.13 21.83
N SER A 223 -51.10 15.71 22.95
CA SER A 223 -51.29 14.51 23.81
C SER A 223 -52.64 13.77 23.77
N LEU A 224 -52.85 12.54 24.25
CA LEU A 224 -52.14 11.48 25.03
C LEU A 224 -53.10 10.25 24.99
N VAL A 225 -52.61 9.01 25.18
CA VAL A 225 -53.18 7.94 26.05
C VAL A 225 -52.43 6.61 25.84
N THR A 226 -51.87 6.10 26.94
CA THR A 226 -51.49 4.70 27.24
C THR A 226 -52.38 4.22 28.41
N PRO A 227 -52.38 2.95 28.92
CA PRO A 227 -51.55 1.76 28.62
C PRO A 227 -52.32 0.41 28.57
N ALA A 228 -51.65 -0.68 28.20
CA ALA A 228 -51.78 -1.98 28.89
C ALA A 228 -50.58 -2.91 28.59
N SER A 229 -50.03 -3.44 29.67
CA SER A 229 -48.85 -4.29 29.83
C SER A 229 -49.03 -5.73 29.35
N SER A 230 -47.96 -6.35 28.85
CA SER A 230 -47.48 -7.63 29.40
C SER A 230 -46.03 -7.93 28.98
N SER A 231 -45.29 -8.45 29.96
CA SER A 231 -43.90 -8.85 29.93
C SER A 231 -43.65 -10.07 29.04
N SER A 232 -42.60 -10.05 28.24
CA SER A 232 -41.82 -11.26 27.95
C SER A 232 -40.37 -10.89 27.59
N ALA A 233 -39.45 -11.76 27.97
CA ALA A 233 -38.00 -11.59 27.97
C ALA A 233 -37.44 -11.09 26.62
N VAL A 234 -36.51 -10.14 26.69
CA VAL A 234 -35.87 -9.52 25.53
C VAL A 234 -34.82 -10.47 24.95
N THR A 235 -35.18 -11.18 23.90
CA THR A 235 -34.24 -11.90 23.03
C THR A 235 -33.55 -10.93 22.07
N PRO A 236 -32.22 -11.04 21.84
CA PRO A 236 -31.52 -10.14 20.92
C PRO A 236 -31.89 -10.38 19.43
N PRO A 237 -31.47 -9.50 18.49
CA PRO A 237 -32.07 -9.41 17.16
C PRO A 237 -31.79 -10.63 16.28
N THR A 238 -32.86 -11.23 15.77
CA THR A 238 -32.84 -12.42 14.91
C THR A 238 -32.21 -12.13 13.54
N ILE A 239 -31.43 -13.08 13.02
CA ILE A 239 -30.76 -13.00 11.72
C ILE A 239 -31.78 -13.12 10.58
N ARG A 240 -31.74 -12.22 9.60
CA ARG A 240 -32.80 -12.11 8.58
C ARG A 240 -32.46 -12.85 7.27
N GLN A 241 -33.36 -13.78 6.93
CA GLN A 241 -33.63 -14.49 5.66
C GLN A 241 -32.89 -15.81 5.36
N VAL A 242 -33.70 -16.85 5.11
CA VAL A 242 -33.31 -18.20 4.66
C VAL A 242 -33.82 -18.53 3.25
N ASP A 243 -34.85 -17.83 2.77
CA ASP A 243 -35.52 -18.15 1.51
C ASP A 243 -35.08 -17.28 0.33
N THR A 244 -34.85 -17.93 -0.80
CA THR A 244 -34.48 -17.30 -2.08
C THR A 244 -35.76 -17.08 -2.89
N VAL A 245 -36.15 -15.83 -3.16
CA VAL A 245 -37.20 -15.51 -4.14
C VAL A 245 -36.60 -15.64 -5.54
N ASN A 246 -37.09 -16.59 -6.34
CA ASN A 246 -36.72 -16.72 -7.74
C ASN A 246 -37.48 -15.67 -8.56
N VAL A 247 -36.80 -14.57 -8.91
CA VAL A 247 -37.25 -13.68 -9.98
C VAL A 247 -36.66 -14.21 -11.29
N THR A 248 -37.48 -14.83 -12.12
CA THR A 248 -37.08 -15.22 -13.48
C THR A 248 -37.02 -13.97 -14.35
N ILE A 249 -35.79 -13.53 -14.65
CA ILE A 249 -35.51 -12.46 -15.60
C ILE A 249 -35.19 -13.12 -16.95
N ASP A 250 -36.09 -12.95 -17.92
CA ASP A 250 -35.83 -13.36 -19.29
C ASP A 250 -34.99 -12.29 -19.98
N PHE A 251 -33.71 -12.59 -20.18
CA PHE A 251 -32.79 -11.70 -20.88
C PHE A 251 -32.98 -11.80 -22.39
N THR A 252 -32.96 -10.65 -23.07
CA THR A 252 -32.95 -10.57 -24.53
C THR A 252 -31.76 -11.36 -25.11
N PRO A 253 -31.99 -12.27 -26.08
CA PRO A 253 -30.92 -13.11 -26.63
C PRO A 253 -29.89 -12.27 -27.38
N LYS A 254 -28.63 -12.38 -26.97
CA LYS A 254 -27.49 -11.65 -27.54
C LYS A 254 -27.19 -12.17 -28.95
N THR A 255 -27.45 -11.36 -29.97
CA THR A 255 -27.18 -11.70 -31.38
C THR A 255 -25.75 -11.41 -31.83
N PHE A 256 -24.90 -10.84 -30.97
CA PHE A 256 -23.49 -10.57 -31.26
C PHE A 256 -22.59 -10.90 -30.06
N ALA A 257 -21.51 -11.64 -30.33
CA ALA A 257 -20.44 -11.88 -29.38
C ALA A 257 -19.65 -10.58 -29.16
N MET A 258 -19.96 -9.87 -28.08
CA MET A 258 -19.14 -8.76 -27.60
C MET A 258 -17.75 -9.28 -27.20
N PRO A 259 -16.65 -8.57 -27.53
CA PRO A 259 -15.33 -8.88 -27.00
C PRO A 259 -15.38 -8.91 -25.47
N THR A 260 -15.19 -10.11 -24.92
CA THR A 260 -15.26 -10.34 -23.47
C THR A 260 -14.06 -9.65 -22.81
N ARG A 261 -14.30 -8.82 -21.79
CA ARG A 261 -13.26 -8.33 -20.87
C ARG A 261 -12.76 -9.48 -19.98
N SER A 262 -12.19 -10.52 -20.57
CA SER A 262 -11.67 -11.68 -19.83
C SER A 262 -10.28 -12.11 -20.33
N ARG A 263 -9.51 -11.17 -20.91
CA ARG A 263 -8.07 -11.40 -21.19
C ARG A 263 -7.13 -10.79 -20.14
N GLY A 264 -7.62 -9.92 -19.26
CA GLY A 264 -6.85 -9.45 -18.10
C GLY A 264 -6.85 -10.44 -16.93
N ASP A 265 -7.96 -11.15 -16.73
CA ASP A 265 -8.11 -12.08 -15.60
C ASP A 265 -7.24 -13.33 -15.76
N GLU A 266 -6.91 -13.73 -17.00
CA GLU A 266 -5.98 -14.83 -17.29
C GLU A 266 -4.59 -14.60 -16.71
N GLU A 267 -4.13 -13.36 -16.58
CA GLU A 267 -2.81 -13.03 -16.07
C GLU A 267 -2.77 -13.00 -14.53
N TYR A 268 -3.87 -12.58 -13.89
CA TYR A 268 -4.10 -12.67 -12.44
C TYR A 268 -4.15 -14.14 -11.98
N TYR A 269 -4.86 -15.01 -12.71
CA TYR A 269 -4.89 -16.44 -12.39
C TYR A 269 -3.61 -17.20 -12.80
N ARG A 270 -2.86 -16.74 -13.81
CA ARG A 270 -1.54 -17.31 -14.19
C ARG A 270 -0.47 -17.16 -13.10
N GLN A 271 -0.59 -16.16 -12.22
CA GLN A 271 0.34 -15.93 -11.10
C GLN A 271 -0.09 -16.61 -9.80
N SER A 272 -1.34 -17.08 -9.69
CA SER A 272 -1.77 -17.91 -8.56
C SER A 272 -1.20 -19.34 -8.70
N ARG A 273 -0.77 -19.97 -7.59
CA ARG A 273 -0.23 -21.36 -7.60
C ARG A 273 -1.31 -22.41 -7.90
N TYR A 274 -2.55 -22.02 -8.17
CA TYR A 274 -3.70 -22.91 -8.23
C TYR A 274 -4.19 -23.09 -9.67
N LYS A 275 -3.95 -24.28 -10.23
CA LYS A 275 -4.60 -24.75 -11.44
C LYS A 275 -5.62 -25.80 -11.01
N PRO A 276 -6.94 -25.55 -11.15
CA PRO A 276 -7.94 -26.55 -10.76
C PRO A 276 -7.77 -27.79 -11.64
N VAL A 277 -7.58 -28.95 -11.01
CA VAL A 277 -7.36 -30.25 -11.67
C VAL A 277 -8.69 -30.93 -12.01
N SER A 278 -9.76 -30.57 -11.27
CA SER A 278 -11.13 -31.07 -11.43
C SER A 278 -12.16 -29.94 -11.26
N ILE A 279 -13.40 -30.15 -11.70
CA ILE A 279 -14.52 -29.23 -11.45
C ILE A 279 -14.74 -29.05 -9.93
N GLU A 280 -14.48 -30.11 -9.14
CA GLU A 280 -14.58 -30.12 -7.67
C GLU A 280 -13.46 -29.33 -6.97
N ASP A 281 -12.42 -28.97 -7.73
CA ASP A 281 -11.34 -28.09 -7.27
C ASP A 281 -11.66 -26.62 -7.52
N THR A 282 -12.72 -26.29 -8.26
CA THR A 282 -13.06 -24.88 -8.46
C THR A 282 -13.62 -24.27 -7.16
N PRO A 283 -13.18 -23.06 -6.76
CA PRO A 283 -13.78 -22.34 -5.63
C PRO A 283 -15.31 -22.19 -5.78
N MET A 284 -15.78 -21.98 -7.02
CA MET A 284 -17.20 -21.83 -7.32
C MET A 284 -18.03 -23.07 -6.98
N PHE A 285 -17.50 -24.28 -7.20
CA PHE A 285 -18.18 -25.53 -6.82
C PHE A 285 -18.45 -25.59 -5.31
N TRP A 286 -17.45 -25.25 -4.49
CA TRP A 286 -17.59 -25.22 -3.03
C TRP A 286 -18.54 -24.14 -2.57
N LYS A 287 -18.54 -22.97 -3.23
CA LYS A 287 -19.49 -21.90 -2.98
C LYS A 287 -20.94 -22.32 -3.28
N GLU A 288 -21.19 -22.97 -4.42
CA GLU A 288 -22.53 -23.48 -4.75
C GLU A 288 -23.00 -24.58 -3.79
N ARG A 289 -22.09 -25.48 -3.39
CA ARG A 289 -22.36 -26.49 -2.37
C ARG A 289 -22.71 -25.84 -1.03
N ALA A 290 -21.96 -24.82 -0.63
CA ALA A 290 -22.22 -24.05 0.58
C ALA A 290 -23.57 -23.32 0.52
N ASP A 291 -23.90 -22.69 -0.61
CA ASP A 291 -25.21 -22.06 -0.85
C ASP A 291 -26.37 -23.07 -0.71
N LYS A 292 -26.19 -24.31 -1.17
CA LYS A 292 -27.18 -25.40 -0.99
C LYS A 292 -27.33 -25.79 0.47
N CYS A 293 -26.23 -25.99 1.19
CA CYS A 293 -26.25 -26.28 2.62
C CYS A 293 -26.84 -25.12 3.45
N TYR A 294 -26.58 -23.88 3.04
CA TYR A 294 -27.10 -22.67 3.68
C TYR A 294 -28.63 -22.59 3.54
N ARG A 295 -29.16 -22.82 2.33
CA ARG A 295 -30.62 -22.91 2.10
C ARG A 295 -31.25 -24.06 2.88
N ALA A 296 -30.52 -25.17 3.06
CA ALA A 296 -30.95 -26.29 3.89
C ALA A 296 -30.81 -26.04 5.41
N GLN A 297 -30.45 -24.82 5.85
CA GLN A 297 -30.20 -24.45 7.24
C GLN A 297 -29.12 -25.28 7.96
N GLN A 298 -28.25 -25.95 7.19
CA GLN A 298 -27.13 -26.71 7.73
C GLN A 298 -25.92 -25.80 7.92
N TRP A 299 -26.01 -24.87 8.89
CA TRP A 299 -25.04 -23.78 9.07
C TRP A 299 -23.60 -24.26 9.23
N LYS A 300 -23.38 -25.34 9.98
CA LYS A 300 -22.04 -25.92 10.19
C LYS A 300 -21.46 -26.52 8.91
N ALA A 301 -22.27 -27.23 8.13
CA ALA A 301 -21.85 -27.80 6.85
C ALA A 301 -21.59 -26.68 5.81
N ALA A 302 -22.43 -25.65 5.79
CA ALA A 302 -22.25 -24.48 4.95
C ALA A 302 -20.96 -23.72 5.28
N ALA A 303 -20.68 -23.45 6.57
CA ALA A 303 -19.46 -22.79 7.00
C ALA A 303 -18.19 -23.58 6.61
N ASN A 304 -18.23 -24.91 6.72
CA ASN A 304 -17.14 -25.78 6.28
C ASN A 304 -16.95 -25.70 4.76
N ALA A 305 -18.02 -25.75 3.98
CA ALA A 305 -17.95 -25.65 2.52
C ALA A 305 -17.47 -24.26 2.05
N TYR A 306 -17.89 -23.17 2.69
CA TYR A 306 -17.33 -21.84 2.42
C TYR A 306 -15.84 -21.76 2.77
N SER A 307 -15.42 -22.39 3.86
CA SER A 307 -14.01 -22.44 4.24
C SER A 307 -13.17 -23.20 3.20
N GLU A 308 -13.69 -24.29 2.64
CA GLU A 308 -13.05 -25.01 1.53
C GLU A 308 -12.96 -24.16 0.26
N SER A 309 -13.95 -23.31 -0.01
CA SER A 309 -13.89 -22.34 -1.11
C SER A 309 -12.78 -21.30 -0.88
N ILE A 310 -12.70 -20.73 0.33
CA ILE A 310 -11.72 -19.69 0.68
C ILE A 310 -10.28 -20.25 0.68
N LYS A 311 -10.08 -21.52 1.04
CA LYS A 311 -8.76 -22.17 0.95
C LYS A 311 -8.24 -22.24 -0.50
N ARG A 312 -9.14 -22.36 -1.47
CA ARG A 312 -8.79 -22.47 -2.91
C ARG A 312 -8.62 -21.10 -3.54
N ASP A 313 -9.50 -20.17 -3.20
CA ASP A 313 -9.41 -18.76 -3.58
C ASP A 313 -9.37 -17.89 -2.32
N GLY A 314 -8.16 -17.49 -1.94
CA GLY A 314 -7.91 -16.67 -0.75
C GLY A 314 -8.49 -15.25 -0.83
N ALA A 315 -9.01 -14.83 -1.99
CA ALA A 315 -9.58 -13.50 -2.21
C ALA A 315 -11.10 -13.52 -2.47
N PHE A 316 -11.81 -14.61 -2.13
CA PHE A 316 -13.23 -14.72 -2.45
C PHE A 316 -14.15 -14.01 -1.42
N LEU A 317 -14.34 -12.70 -1.58
CA LEU A 317 -15.14 -11.83 -0.69
C LEU A 317 -16.53 -12.39 -0.36
N THR A 318 -17.28 -12.85 -1.37
CA THR A 318 -18.65 -13.37 -1.17
C THR A 318 -18.69 -14.55 -0.22
N CYS A 319 -17.70 -15.45 -0.29
CA CYS A 319 -17.64 -16.62 0.60
C CYS A 319 -17.32 -16.22 2.04
N VAL A 320 -16.41 -15.26 2.25
CA VAL A 320 -16.10 -14.73 3.59
C VAL A 320 -17.34 -14.08 4.20
N MET A 321 -18.06 -13.28 3.42
CA MET A 321 -19.32 -12.65 3.85
C MET A 321 -20.41 -13.68 4.20
N ASN A 322 -20.60 -14.70 3.39
CA ASN A 322 -21.64 -15.71 3.64
C ASN A 322 -21.24 -16.65 4.79
N ARG A 323 -19.94 -16.89 4.99
CA ARG A 323 -19.43 -17.64 6.14
C ARG A 323 -19.67 -16.88 7.45
N SER A 324 -19.48 -15.56 7.48
CA SER A 324 -19.82 -14.75 8.67
C SER A 324 -21.30 -14.85 9.04
N ALA A 325 -22.20 -14.90 8.05
CA ALA A 325 -23.62 -15.15 8.29
C ALA A 325 -23.89 -16.55 8.88
N CYS A 326 -23.16 -17.58 8.44
CA CYS A 326 -23.25 -18.91 9.04
C CYS A 326 -22.79 -18.90 10.51
N TYR A 327 -21.70 -18.20 10.82
CA TYR A 327 -21.18 -18.11 12.20
C TYR A 327 -22.11 -17.33 13.13
N LEU A 328 -22.77 -16.28 12.63
CA LEU A 328 -23.85 -15.62 13.35
C LEU A 328 -24.97 -16.60 13.72
N GLN A 329 -25.42 -17.45 12.79
CA GLN A 329 -26.47 -18.45 13.03
C GLN A 329 -26.02 -19.55 14.02
N LEU A 330 -24.72 -19.82 14.09
CA LEU A 330 -24.12 -20.77 15.03
C LEU A 330 -23.83 -20.16 16.41
N ALA A 331 -24.14 -18.87 16.62
CA ALA A 331 -23.76 -18.11 17.81
C ALA A 331 -22.23 -18.04 18.06
N ASP A 332 -21.41 -18.24 17.02
CA ASP A 332 -19.95 -18.10 17.08
C ASP A 332 -19.58 -16.65 16.70
N TYR A 333 -19.86 -15.72 17.62
CA TYR A 333 -19.77 -14.28 17.35
C TYR A 333 -18.33 -13.82 17.09
N LYS A 334 -17.33 -14.42 17.77
CA LYS A 334 -15.92 -14.07 17.59
C LYS A 334 -15.47 -14.30 16.14
N ARG A 335 -15.74 -15.48 15.59
CA ARG A 335 -15.41 -15.78 14.19
C ARG A 335 -16.22 -14.96 13.19
N ALA A 336 -17.48 -14.65 13.51
CA ALA A 336 -18.29 -13.77 12.67
C ALA A 336 -17.70 -12.35 12.60
N ILE A 337 -17.21 -11.80 13.73
CA ILE A 337 -16.56 -10.49 13.79
C ILE A 337 -15.27 -10.47 12.97
N GLU A 338 -14.45 -11.52 13.08
CA GLU A 338 -13.22 -11.68 12.31
C GLU A 338 -13.50 -11.72 10.79
N ASP A 339 -14.45 -12.55 10.35
CA ASP A 339 -14.82 -12.66 8.94
C ASP A 339 -15.42 -11.36 8.39
N CYS A 340 -16.28 -10.68 9.15
CA CYS A 340 -16.81 -9.38 8.72
C CYS A 340 -15.72 -8.30 8.64
N SER A 341 -14.76 -8.31 9.57
CA SER A 341 -13.64 -7.36 9.55
C SER A 341 -12.71 -7.64 8.38
N LEU A 342 -12.40 -8.90 8.11
CA LEU A 342 -11.65 -9.32 6.93
C LEU A 342 -12.36 -8.87 5.65
N ALA A 343 -13.67 -9.14 5.52
CA ALA A 343 -14.44 -8.74 4.35
C ALA A 343 -14.48 -7.21 4.15
N LEU A 344 -14.55 -6.41 5.22
CA LEU A 344 -14.45 -4.95 5.13
C LEU A 344 -13.07 -4.49 4.64
N THR A 345 -11.98 -5.12 5.11
CA THR A 345 -10.63 -4.81 4.60
C THR A 345 -10.46 -5.19 3.13
N MET A 346 -11.02 -6.33 2.71
CA MET A 346 -11.01 -6.76 1.31
C MET A 346 -11.79 -5.77 0.43
N LEU A 347 -12.96 -5.33 0.89
CA LEU A 347 -13.79 -4.37 0.17
C LEU A 347 -13.12 -3.00 0.05
N ALA A 348 -12.44 -2.52 1.09
CA ALA A 348 -11.67 -1.27 1.05
C ALA A 348 -10.48 -1.32 0.08
N ASN A 349 -9.89 -2.50 -0.10
CA ASN A 349 -8.79 -2.74 -1.04
C ASN A 349 -9.26 -3.06 -2.47
N THR A 350 -10.57 -3.22 -2.69
CA THR A 350 -11.12 -3.51 -4.02
C THR A 350 -11.18 -2.20 -4.83
N PRO A 351 -10.62 -2.15 -6.06
CA PRO A 351 -10.61 -0.92 -6.83
C PRO A 351 -12.04 -0.50 -7.21
N ALA A 352 -12.31 0.81 -7.18
CA ALA A 352 -13.64 1.37 -7.42
C ALA A 352 -14.25 1.01 -8.78
N SER A 353 -13.44 0.54 -9.75
CA SER A 353 -13.89 0.05 -11.05
C SER A 353 -14.58 -1.31 -11.03
N GLU A 354 -14.39 -2.12 -9.99
CA GLU A 354 -14.91 -3.51 -9.92
C GLU A 354 -16.29 -3.62 -9.26
N VAL A 355 -16.69 -2.61 -8.49
CA VAL A 355 -17.95 -2.61 -7.72
C VAL A 355 -18.70 -1.33 -8.00
N THR A 356 -19.94 -1.44 -8.47
CA THR A 356 -20.82 -0.27 -8.62
C THR A 356 -21.02 0.41 -7.26
N GLN A 357 -21.19 1.72 -7.24
CA GLN A 357 -21.35 2.48 -5.99
C GLN A 357 -22.53 1.95 -5.14
N GLU A 358 -23.62 1.54 -5.78
CA GLU A 358 -24.78 0.93 -5.13
C GLU A 358 -24.45 -0.43 -4.51
N ARG A 359 -23.72 -1.29 -5.24
CA ARG A 359 -23.28 -2.59 -4.72
C ARG A 359 -22.30 -2.40 -3.56
N TYR A 360 -21.37 -1.45 -3.64
CA TYR A 360 -20.43 -1.14 -2.56
C TYR A 360 -21.17 -0.69 -1.30
N ARG A 361 -22.13 0.23 -1.46
CA ARG A 361 -23.01 0.70 -0.38
C ARG A 361 -23.78 -0.45 0.28
N GLY A 362 -24.40 -1.32 -0.52
CA GLY A 362 -25.14 -2.47 -0.01
C GLY A 362 -24.25 -3.52 0.69
N LEU A 363 -23.02 -3.73 0.22
CA LEU A 363 -22.06 -4.62 0.87
C LEU A 363 -21.56 -4.04 2.20
N MET A 364 -21.23 -2.74 2.24
CA MET A 364 -20.83 -2.04 3.47
C MET A 364 -21.94 -2.10 4.52
N MET A 365 -23.18 -1.80 4.13
CA MET A 365 -24.34 -1.88 5.02
C MET A 365 -24.52 -3.29 5.59
N LYS A 366 -24.47 -4.34 4.76
CA LYS A 366 -24.60 -5.75 5.20
C LYS A 366 -23.46 -6.20 6.12
N LEU A 367 -22.24 -5.76 5.86
CA LEU A 367 -21.08 -6.15 6.66
C LEU A 367 -21.08 -5.47 8.02
N HIS A 368 -21.32 -4.17 8.06
CA HIS A 368 -21.42 -3.41 9.30
C HIS A 368 -22.63 -3.86 10.12
N SER A 369 -23.79 -4.16 9.52
CA SER A 369 -24.94 -4.66 10.27
C SER A 369 -24.68 -6.04 10.88
N ARG A 370 -24.07 -6.98 10.14
CA ARG A 370 -23.69 -8.30 10.65
C ARG A 370 -22.65 -8.22 11.76
N ARG A 371 -21.64 -7.37 11.59
CA ARG A 371 -20.58 -7.18 12.61
C ARG A 371 -21.13 -6.49 13.86
N GLY A 372 -21.96 -5.46 13.68
CA GLY A 372 -22.65 -4.77 14.76
C GLY A 372 -23.56 -5.69 15.55
N ALA A 373 -24.34 -6.54 14.87
CA ALA A 373 -25.13 -7.58 15.52
C ALA A 373 -24.24 -8.55 16.30
N ALA A 374 -23.16 -9.08 15.68
CA ALA A 374 -22.24 -9.99 16.36
C ALA A 374 -21.64 -9.38 17.65
N TYR A 375 -21.26 -8.10 17.63
CA TYR A 375 -20.79 -7.38 18.80
C TYR A 375 -21.87 -7.23 19.88
N CYS A 376 -23.10 -6.84 19.51
CA CYS A 376 -24.22 -6.77 20.46
C CYS A 376 -24.50 -8.12 21.12
N TRP A 377 -24.50 -9.21 20.33
CA TRP A 377 -24.69 -10.57 20.83
C TRP A 377 -23.51 -11.08 21.67
N ALA A 378 -22.30 -10.57 21.43
CA ALA A 378 -21.10 -10.82 22.24
C ALA A 378 -20.99 -9.92 23.48
N ASP A 379 -22.06 -9.18 23.81
CA ASP A 379 -22.16 -8.23 24.93
C ASP A 379 -21.28 -6.97 24.82
N ASP A 380 -20.66 -6.72 23.66
CA ASP A 380 -19.97 -5.47 23.34
C ASP A 380 -20.92 -4.49 22.63
N LEU A 381 -21.83 -3.92 23.42
CA LEU A 381 -22.81 -2.95 22.91
C LEU A 381 -22.16 -1.66 22.38
N LYS A 382 -20.96 -1.30 22.85
CA LYS A 382 -20.25 -0.08 22.40
C LYS A 382 -19.82 -0.23 20.94
N SER A 383 -19.09 -1.29 20.63
CA SER A 383 -18.66 -1.58 19.26
C SER A 383 -19.85 -1.92 18.36
N GLY A 384 -20.84 -2.63 18.90
CA GLY A 384 -22.06 -3.00 18.19
C GLY A 384 -22.86 -1.80 17.70
N VAL A 385 -23.12 -0.82 18.58
CA VAL A 385 -23.83 0.41 18.22
C VAL A 385 -23.01 1.25 17.24
N ALA A 386 -21.68 1.33 17.39
CA ALA A 386 -20.83 2.05 16.44
C ALA A 386 -20.93 1.47 15.01
N ASP A 387 -20.88 0.14 14.88
CA ASP A 387 -21.06 -0.53 13.60
C ASP A 387 -22.48 -0.40 13.05
N LEU A 388 -23.52 -0.46 13.89
CA LEU A 388 -24.90 -0.24 13.46
C LEU A 388 -25.14 1.19 12.98
N ARG A 389 -24.48 2.20 13.56
CA ARG A 389 -24.51 3.58 13.04
C ARG A 389 -23.86 3.68 11.66
N MET A 390 -22.72 3.01 11.48
CA MET A 390 -22.08 2.93 10.16
C MET A 390 -22.99 2.23 9.15
N ALA A 391 -23.64 1.13 9.52
CA ALA A 391 -24.61 0.45 8.67
C ALA A 391 -25.80 1.36 8.32
N ALA A 392 -26.33 2.11 9.29
CA ALA A 392 -27.42 3.04 9.09
C ALA A 392 -27.06 4.20 8.15
N ALA A 393 -25.80 4.65 8.13
CA ALA A 393 -25.34 5.67 7.20
C ALA A 393 -25.32 5.19 5.74
N TYR A 394 -25.09 3.89 5.52
CA TYR A 394 -25.09 3.26 4.19
C TYR A 394 -26.44 2.65 3.79
N ARG A 395 -27.48 2.71 4.64
CA ARG A 395 -28.78 2.09 4.39
C ARG A 395 -29.55 2.77 3.26
N ASP A 396 -30.28 2.03 2.43
CA ASP A 396 -31.27 2.65 1.56
C ASP A 396 -32.49 3.08 2.38
N LEU A 397 -32.85 4.36 2.33
CA LEU A 397 -33.95 4.91 3.12
C LEU A 397 -35.32 4.36 2.70
N ALA A 398 -35.43 3.78 1.50
CA ALA A 398 -36.67 3.20 0.99
C ALA A 398 -36.88 1.72 1.36
N SER A 399 -35.82 0.99 1.70
CA SER A 399 -35.85 -0.48 1.84
C SER A 399 -35.30 -1.01 3.17
N ASP A 400 -34.44 -0.26 3.87
CA ASP A 400 -33.63 -0.77 4.99
C ASP A 400 -34.03 -0.12 6.33
N ASP A 401 -35.32 -0.12 6.67
CA ASP A 401 -35.81 0.35 7.97
C ASP A 401 -35.42 -0.56 9.14
N ASP A 402 -35.12 -1.84 8.84
CA ASP A 402 -34.69 -2.82 9.84
C ASP A 402 -33.37 -2.44 10.54
N VAL A 403 -32.40 -1.89 9.80
CA VAL A 403 -31.10 -1.47 10.37
C VAL A 403 -31.29 -0.32 11.36
N ALA A 404 -32.23 0.58 11.09
CA ALA A 404 -32.57 1.67 12.00
C ALA A 404 -33.30 1.15 13.26
N ALA A 405 -34.16 0.15 13.11
CA ALA A 405 -34.81 -0.50 14.25
C ALA A 405 -33.80 -1.22 15.15
N ASP A 406 -32.85 -1.96 14.56
CA ASP A 406 -31.79 -2.66 15.30
C ASP A 406 -30.86 -1.67 16.01
N LEU A 407 -30.51 -0.55 15.35
CA LEU A 407 -29.75 0.54 15.96
C LEU A 407 -30.50 1.15 17.16
N ALA A 408 -31.78 1.47 17.00
CA ALA A 408 -32.61 2.03 18.07
C ALA A 408 -32.72 1.06 19.27
N MET A 409 -32.84 -0.24 19.00
CA MET A 409 -32.88 -1.27 20.03
C MET A 409 -31.55 -1.37 20.79
N ALA A 410 -30.43 -1.37 20.07
CA ALA A 410 -29.10 -1.42 20.66
C ALA A 410 -28.79 -0.14 21.47
N GLU A 411 -29.17 1.04 20.99
CA GLU A 411 -29.02 2.31 21.71
C GLU A 411 -29.89 2.37 22.97
N ALA A 412 -31.11 1.83 22.93
CA ALA A 412 -31.97 1.71 24.11
C ALA A 412 -31.34 0.79 25.17
N GLN A 413 -30.83 -0.38 24.77
CA GLN A 413 -30.12 -1.30 25.67
C GLN A 413 -28.85 -0.68 26.26
N MET A 414 -28.10 0.05 25.44
CA MET A 414 -26.89 0.76 25.86
C MET A 414 -27.24 1.85 26.90
N LYS A 415 -28.33 2.59 26.69
CA LYS A 415 -28.83 3.61 27.63
C LYS A 415 -29.36 3.00 28.93
N GLU A 416 -30.08 1.89 28.86
CA GLU A 416 -30.59 1.18 30.05
C GLU A 416 -29.45 0.68 30.94
N ARG A 417 -28.37 0.18 30.34
CA ARG A 417 -27.17 -0.25 31.06
C ARG A 417 -26.26 0.90 31.52
N GLY A 418 -26.64 2.15 31.27
CA GLY A 418 -25.85 3.33 31.64
C GLY A 418 -24.53 3.43 30.88
N ILE A 419 -24.40 2.78 29.72
CA ILE A 419 -23.21 2.79 28.89
C ILE A 419 -23.28 4.07 28.02
N THR A 420 -22.43 5.07 28.30
CA THR A 420 -22.33 6.27 27.46
C THR A 420 -21.37 6.03 26.29
N VAL A 421 -21.69 6.58 25.11
CA VAL A 421 -20.81 6.57 23.92
C VAL A 421 -19.50 7.32 24.20
N ASP A 422 -19.51 8.19 25.22
CA ASP A 422 -18.38 9.04 25.63
C ASP A 422 -17.24 8.28 26.34
N ASP A 423 -17.39 6.98 26.56
CA ASP A 423 -16.27 6.10 26.92
C ASP A 423 -15.37 5.74 25.72
N ALA A 424 -15.57 6.39 24.57
CA ALA A 424 -14.44 6.85 23.77
C ALA A 424 -13.71 8.00 24.48
N ARG A 425 -13.37 7.81 25.77
CA ARG A 425 -12.16 8.41 26.34
C ARG A 425 -11.06 7.78 25.53
N ALA A 426 -10.78 8.38 24.36
CA ALA A 426 -9.68 8.01 23.50
C ALA A 426 -8.52 7.75 24.45
N ASP A 427 -8.06 6.50 24.47
CA ASP A 427 -7.02 6.05 25.41
C ASP A 427 -6.01 7.20 25.51
N PRO A 428 -5.75 7.76 26.71
CA PRO A 428 -4.83 8.89 26.84
C PRO A 428 -3.50 8.64 26.13
N LEU A 429 -3.12 7.38 25.92
CA LEU A 429 -2.00 6.97 25.07
C LEU A 429 -2.26 7.19 23.56
N ALA A 430 -3.43 6.79 23.06
CA ALA A 430 -3.83 6.92 21.65
C ALA A 430 -3.95 8.38 21.20
N THR A 431 -4.49 9.27 22.03
CA THR A 431 -4.53 10.72 21.74
C THR A 431 -3.12 11.30 21.64
N ARG A 432 -2.25 10.98 22.60
CA ARG A 432 -0.83 11.40 22.58
C ARG A 432 -0.07 10.84 21.37
N MET A 433 -0.35 9.60 20.97
CA MET A 433 0.20 9.01 19.74
C MET A 433 -0.23 9.78 18.47
N GLN A 434 -1.49 10.22 18.42
CA GLN A 434 -2.02 11.01 17.30
C GLN A 434 -1.45 12.43 17.29
N GLU A 435 -1.33 13.07 18.46
CA GLU A 435 -0.66 14.37 18.60
C GLU A 435 0.79 14.32 18.13
N ALA A 436 1.55 13.31 18.55
CA ALA A 436 2.93 13.11 18.11
C ALA A 436 3.03 12.88 16.59
N ALA A 437 2.08 12.13 16.02
CA ALA A 437 2.01 11.94 14.56
C ALA A 437 1.70 13.27 13.83
N ALA A 438 0.78 14.08 14.36
CA ALA A 438 0.46 15.38 13.80
C ALA A 438 1.68 16.32 13.80
N GLN A 439 2.44 16.34 14.91
CA GLN A 439 3.70 17.10 15.00
C GLN A 439 4.72 16.64 13.96
N TYR A 440 4.85 15.33 13.74
CA TYR A 440 5.74 14.77 12.71
C TYR A 440 5.35 15.24 11.30
N TYR A 441 4.06 15.19 10.95
CA TYR A 441 3.59 15.64 9.63
C TYR A 441 3.66 17.15 9.44
N GLN A 442 3.57 17.93 10.52
CA GLN A 442 3.81 19.38 10.50
C GLN A 442 5.30 19.73 10.33
N GLY A 443 6.21 18.75 10.36
CA GLY A 443 7.66 18.95 10.26
C GLY A 443 8.35 19.27 11.58
N SER A 444 7.61 19.28 12.69
CA SER A 444 8.11 19.52 14.05
C SER A 444 8.71 18.24 14.65
N TYR A 445 9.81 17.75 14.07
CA TYR A 445 10.40 16.45 14.40
C TYR A 445 10.94 16.34 15.83
N GLU A 446 11.51 17.42 16.38
CA GLU A 446 12.02 17.44 17.76
C GLU A 446 10.89 17.37 18.80
N ALA A 447 9.76 18.04 18.53
CA ALA A 447 8.57 17.96 19.38
C ALA A 447 7.95 16.56 19.31
N ALA A 448 7.87 15.98 18.12
CA ALA A 448 7.38 14.61 17.94
C ALA A 448 8.27 13.59 18.67
N GLU A 449 9.59 13.75 18.61
CA GLU A 449 10.56 12.93 19.36
C GLU A 449 10.32 13.03 20.87
N ALA A 450 10.14 14.23 21.41
CA ALA A 450 9.87 14.44 22.82
C ALA A 450 8.56 13.74 23.24
N THR A 451 7.48 13.89 22.46
CA THR A 451 6.19 13.26 22.74
C THR A 451 6.27 11.74 22.67
N TYR A 452 6.91 11.17 21.64
CA TYR A 452 7.13 9.72 21.55
C TYR A 452 8.02 9.19 22.68
N SER A 453 9.04 9.94 23.10
CA SER A 453 9.89 9.54 24.24
C SER A 453 9.12 9.55 25.56
N ALA A 454 8.16 10.47 25.75
CA ALA A 454 7.30 10.51 26.92
C ALA A 454 6.36 9.29 26.97
N ILE A 455 5.80 8.90 25.82
CA ILE A 455 4.98 7.70 25.67
C ILE A 455 5.78 6.44 26.07
N LEU A 456 7.03 6.33 25.61
CA LEU A 456 7.88 5.18 25.92
C LEU A 456 8.39 5.13 27.36
N LYS A 457 8.33 6.25 28.10
CA LYS A 457 8.60 6.22 29.55
C LYS A 457 7.48 5.53 30.33
N GLU A 458 6.24 5.61 29.81
CA GLU A 458 5.07 4.99 30.43
C GLU A 458 4.85 3.56 29.93
N ASP A 459 5.03 3.30 28.63
CA ASP A 459 4.98 1.97 28.02
C ASP A 459 6.28 1.70 27.22
N PRO A 460 7.33 1.16 27.87
CA PRO A 460 8.62 0.92 27.25
C PRO A 460 8.56 -0.01 26.03
N PHE A 461 7.60 -0.93 25.99
CA PHE A 461 7.48 -1.95 24.93
C PHE A 461 6.46 -1.58 23.85
N HIS A 462 6.05 -0.29 23.78
CA HIS A 462 5.14 0.18 22.75
C HIS A 462 5.80 0.25 21.36
N MET A 463 5.71 -0.84 20.59
CA MET A 463 6.40 -1.01 19.31
C MET A 463 6.12 0.08 18.27
N LYS A 464 4.86 0.53 18.17
CA LYS A 464 4.49 1.57 17.21
C LYS A 464 5.15 2.92 17.54
N ALA A 465 5.25 3.27 18.82
CA ALA A 465 5.91 4.50 19.28
C ALA A 465 7.42 4.41 19.06
N GLN A 466 8.06 3.27 19.36
CA GLN A 466 9.49 3.08 19.08
C GLN A 466 9.79 3.25 17.58
N GLY A 467 8.97 2.64 16.73
CA GLY A 467 9.12 2.77 15.28
C GLY A 467 8.93 4.20 14.77
N ASN A 468 7.96 4.93 15.32
CA ASN A 468 7.70 6.32 14.94
C ASN A 468 8.75 7.28 15.51
N LEU A 469 9.27 7.02 16.71
CA LEU A 469 10.40 7.73 17.30
C LEU A 469 11.64 7.62 16.42
N ALA A 470 11.99 6.42 15.96
CA ALA A 470 13.10 6.22 15.03
C ALA A 470 12.90 7.01 13.72
N ALA A 471 11.68 7.08 13.19
CA ALA A 471 11.38 7.88 12.01
C ALA A 471 11.54 9.39 12.25
N ALA A 472 11.08 9.89 13.40
CA ALA A 472 11.26 11.29 13.81
C ALA A 472 12.76 11.64 13.95
N MET A 473 13.55 10.78 14.62
CA MET A 473 14.99 10.96 14.78
C MET A 473 15.74 10.97 13.45
N LEU A 474 15.34 10.12 12.48
CA LEU A 474 15.91 10.14 11.13
C LEU A 474 15.69 11.47 10.42
N ARG A 475 14.47 12.02 10.51
CA ARG A 475 14.13 13.32 9.92
C ARG A 475 14.82 14.48 10.62
N ALA A 476 15.07 14.37 11.93
CA ALA A 476 15.88 15.31 12.70
C ALA A 476 17.40 15.17 12.47
N GLY A 477 17.86 14.20 11.66
CA GLY A 477 19.29 13.96 11.37
C GLY A 477 20.07 13.25 12.48
N LYS A 478 19.41 12.72 13.52
CA LYS A 478 20.02 12.00 14.65
C LYS A 478 20.27 10.52 14.31
N PHE A 479 21.05 10.25 13.26
CA PHE A 479 21.21 8.91 12.67
C PHE A 479 21.72 7.84 13.65
N LYS A 480 22.68 8.18 14.53
CA LYS A 480 23.23 7.22 15.51
C LYS A 480 22.21 6.78 16.56
N GLN A 481 21.35 7.69 16.99
CA GLN A 481 20.31 7.39 17.98
C GLN A 481 19.19 6.58 17.33
N ALA A 482 18.76 6.96 16.12
CA ALA A 482 17.79 6.20 15.34
C ALA A 482 18.24 4.75 15.08
N LEU A 483 19.54 4.54 14.80
CA LEU A 483 20.10 3.21 14.59
C LEU A 483 19.96 2.35 15.85
N LYS A 484 20.30 2.87 17.03
CA LYS A 484 20.15 2.15 18.31
C LYS A 484 18.69 1.73 18.55
N VAL A 485 17.74 2.67 18.42
CA VAL A 485 16.32 2.37 18.59
C VAL A 485 15.85 1.30 17.60
N CYS A 486 16.34 1.32 16.37
CA CYS A 486 15.97 0.28 15.40
C CYS A 486 16.62 -1.07 15.69
N ASP A 487 17.84 -1.12 16.19
CA ASP A 487 18.50 -2.37 16.62
C ASP A 487 17.72 -3.01 17.79
N ASP A 488 17.24 -2.20 18.74
CA ASP A 488 16.38 -2.68 19.84
C ASP A 488 15.08 -3.29 19.31
N ILE A 489 14.44 -2.66 18.30
CA ILE A 489 13.25 -3.21 17.63
C ILE A 489 13.57 -4.53 16.92
N VAL A 490 14.71 -4.63 16.22
CA VAL A 490 15.12 -5.86 15.53
C VAL A 490 15.35 -6.98 16.54
N GLN A 491 16.02 -6.70 17.66
CA GLN A 491 16.24 -7.68 18.73
C GLN A 491 14.92 -8.18 19.31
N PHE A 492 14.02 -7.27 19.67
CA PHE A 492 12.71 -7.64 20.22
C PHE A 492 11.87 -8.45 19.23
N CYS A 493 11.85 -8.06 17.94
CA CYS A 493 11.15 -8.85 16.91
C CYS A 493 11.77 -10.24 16.72
N GLY A 494 13.09 -10.37 16.86
CA GLY A 494 13.80 -11.66 16.83
C GLY A 494 13.42 -12.57 18.00
N GLU A 495 13.27 -12.01 19.20
CA GLU A 495 12.79 -12.74 20.39
C GLU A 495 11.35 -13.25 20.20
N VAL A 496 10.46 -12.40 19.66
CA VAL A 496 9.08 -12.78 19.34
C VAL A 496 9.03 -13.90 18.30
N ALA A 497 9.87 -13.81 17.25
CA ALA A 497 9.97 -14.85 16.24
C ALA A 497 10.48 -16.18 16.83
N ALA A 498 11.52 -16.14 17.67
CA ALA A 498 12.05 -17.33 18.33
C ALA A 498 11.01 -17.98 19.28
N ALA A 499 10.24 -17.16 20.00
CA ALA A 499 9.15 -17.66 20.85
C ALA A 499 8.03 -18.33 20.04
N LEU A 500 7.74 -17.83 18.83
CA LEU A 500 6.74 -18.42 17.92
C LEU A 500 7.19 -19.75 17.31
N GLU A 501 8.49 -19.97 17.14
CA GLU A 501 9.05 -21.22 16.59
C GLU A 501 8.96 -22.39 17.58
N GLN A 502 8.85 -22.12 18.88
CA GLN A 502 8.70 -23.17 19.90
C GLN A 502 7.24 -23.69 19.97
N PRO A 503 7.01 -25.02 20.00
CA PRO A 503 5.66 -25.58 20.15
C PRO A 503 5.03 -25.08 21.46
N GLY A 504 3.99 -24.25 21.37
CA GLY A 504 3.32 -23.68 22.54
C GLY A 504 3.93 -22.39 23.10
N GLY A 505 4.96 -21.80 22.48
CA GLY A 505 5.71 -20.67 23.04
C GLY A 505 4.93 -19.36 23.25
N LEU A 506 3.73 -19.22 22.67
CA LEU A 506 2.79 -18.13 22.96
C LEU A 506 1.40 -18.64 23.41
N ALA A 507 1.24 -19.95 23.66
CA ALA A 507 -0.04 -20.56 24.01
C ALA A 507 -0.43 -20.29 25.47
N ALA A 508 -1.75 -20.23 25.71
CA ALA A 508 -2.39 -19.65 26.88
C ALA A 508 -2.44 -20.52 28.16
N ASP A 509 -1.72 -21.64 28.23
CA ASP A 509 -2.01 -22.71 29.21
C ASP A 509 -0.86 -23.05 30.18
N GLN A 510 0.19 -22.23 30.24
CA GLN A 510 1.23 -22.36 31.27
C GLN A 510 1.53 -20.98 31.85
N LEU A 511 1.46 -20.90 33.19
CA LEU A 511 1.88 -19.78 34.04
C LEU A 511 0.85 -18.68 34.34
N ASP A 512 -0.35 -19.11 34.75
CA ASP A 512 -1.10 -18.39 35.81
C ASP A 512 -1.05 -19.17 37.14
N SER A 513 -0.16 -20.17 37.27
CA SER A 513 0.20 -20.71 38.59
C SER A 513 1.24 -19.78 39.21
N ASP A 514 0.77 -18.93 40.12
CA ASP A 514 1.48 -18.68 41.38
C ASP A 514 2.16 -19.98 41.86
N ASP A 515 3.38 -19.89 42.36
CA ASP A 515 4.29 -20.97 42.81
C ASP A 515 5.28 -21.46 41.75
N GLU A 516 6.46 -20.82 41.70
CA GLU A 516 7.75 -21.49 41.97
C GLU A 516 8.83 -20.40 42.14
N GLU A 517 9.12 -20.10 43.41
CA GLU A 517 10.40 -19.55 43.85
C GLU A 517 11.47 -20.62 43.60
N ASP A 518 12.32 -20.44 42.59
CA ASP A 518 13.60 -21.16 42.52
C ASP A 518 14.74 -20.14 42.61
N GLU A 519 15.19 -19.95 43.85
CA GLU A 519 16.48 -19.36 44.20
C GLU A 519 17.60 -20.29 43.72
N ASP A 520 18.31 -19.91 42.66
CA ASP A 520 19.64 -20.46 42.37
C ASP A 520 20.44 -19.49 41.48
N GLU A 521 21.01 -18.44 42.10
CA GLU A 521 22.12 -17.66 41.50
C GLU A 521 23.38 -17.81 42.39
N PRO A 522 24.57 -18.11 41.83
CA PRO A 522 25.75 -18.45 42.63
C PRO A 522 26.39 -17.22 43.26
N ASP A 523 26.65 -17.35 44.54
CA ASP A 523 27.28 -16.37 45.43
C ASP A 523 28.73 -16.04 45.02
N TRP A 524 28.92 -14.89 44.34
CA TRP A 524 30.17 -14.12 44.37
C TRP A 524 29.92 -12.68 43.88
N ALA A 525 29.71 -11.75 44.82
CA ALA A 525 30.36 -10.44 44.83
C ALA A 525 29.87 -9.62 46.03
N ALA A 526 30.73 -9.50 47.03
CA ALA A 526 30.49 -8.75 48.24
C ALA A 526 30.34 -7.22 48.01
N SER A 527 29.37 -6.69 48.75
CA SER A 527 29.42 -5.42 49.49
C SER A 527 29.31 -4.09 48.73
N LYS A 528 28.08 -3.59 48.65
CA LYS A 528 27.76 -2.18 48.93
C LYS A 528 26.44 -2.14 49.69
N THR A 529 26.43 -1.50 50.85
CA THR A 529 25.24 -1.28 51.68
C THR A 529 24.23 -0.44 50.91
N VAL A 530 23.28 -1.12 50.26
CA VAL A 530 22.01 -0.59 49.80
C VAL A 530 20.95 -1.20 50.71
N THR A 531 19.99 -0.39 51.17
CA THR A 531 18.97 -0.83 52.12
C THR A 531 18.09 -1.92 51.50
N ALA A 532 17.74 -2.96 52.29
CA ALA A 532 16.95 -4.12 51.83
C ALA A 532 15.59 -3.74 51.19
N THR A 533 15.06 -2.55 51.49
CA THR A 533 13.87 -1.98 50.87
C THR A 533 14.09 -1.57 49.40
N GLU A 534 15.27 -1.05 49.06
CA GLU A 534 15.58 -0.65 47.67
C GLU A 534 15.91 -1.84 46.77
N GLU A 535 16.42 -2.94 47.31
CA GLU A 535 16.65 -4.19 46.56
C GLU A 535 15.33 -4.91 46.27
N ALA A 536 14.42 -4.97 47.26
CA ALA A 536 13.07 -5.52 47.06
C ALA A 536 12.23 -4.71 46.05
N GLU A 537 12.30 -3.38 46.09
CA GLU A 537 11.63 -2.51 45.11
C GLU A 537 12.25 -2.62 43.71
N ARG A 538 13.58 -2.81 43.58
CA ARG A 538 14.23 -3.07 42.28
C ARG A 538 13.85 -4.44 41.71
N ALA A 539 13.78 -5.48 42.54
CA ALA A 539 13.36 -6.82 42.13
C ALA A 539 11.90 -6.81 41.64
N SER A 540 10.99 -6.22 42.42
CA SER A 540 9.57 -6.07 42.06
C SER A 540 9.37 -5.28 40.75
N ASN A 541 10.14 -4.20 40.55
CA ASN A 541 10.10 -3.43 39.30
C ASN A 541 10.66 -4.21 38.10
N SER A 542 11.71 -5.02 38.30
CA SER A 542 12.27 -5.89 37.27
C SER A 542 11.25 -6.94 36.81
N ASP A 543 10.55 -7.59 37.74
CA ASP A 543 9.54 -8.59 37.44
C ASP A 543 8.33 -8.01 36.69
N ASN A 544 7.89 -6.82 37.10
CA ASN A 544 6.84 -6.09 36.38
C ASN A 544 7.27 -5.76 34.93
N LEU A 545 8.53 -5.39 34.72
CA LEU A 545 9.07 -5.10 33.39
C LEU A 545 9.12 -6.36 32.51
N ILE A 546 9.51 -7.51 33.09
CA ILE A 546 9.54 -8.80 32.40
C ILE A 546 8.12 -9.22 32.00
N ARG A 547 7.13 -9.07 32.89
CA ARG A 547 5.71 -9.34 32.59
C ARG A 547 5.20 -8.44 31.47
N GLN A 548 5.49 -7.14 31.51
CA GLN A 548 5.12 -6.20 30.45
C GLN A 548 5.77 -6.56 29.10
N ARG A 549 7.06 -6.95 29.11
CA ARG A 549 7.79 -7.39 27.91
C ARG A 549 7.16 -8.63 27.28
N ARG A 550 6.83 -9.64 28.10
CA ARG A 550 6.15 -10.87 27.65
C ARG A 550 4.75 -10.59 27.11
N ALA A 551 3.98 -9.74 27.78
CA ALA A 551 2.66 -9.33 27.31
C ALA A 551 2.71 -8.57 25.96
N ALA A 552 3.69 -7.68 25.79
CA ALA A 552 3.92 -6.98 24.53
C ALA A 552 4.36 -7.93 23.41
N ALA A 553 5.23 -8.89 23.71
CA ALA A 553 5.69 -9.92 22.78
C ALA A 553 4.50 -10.77 22.28
N LYS A 554 3.61 -11.19 23.20
CA LYS A 554 2.39 -11.92 22.87
C LYS A 554 1.48 -11.12 21.94
N LYS A 555 1.16 -9.87 22.29
CA LYS A 555 0.32 -8.98 21.45
C LYS A 555 0.90 -8.78 20.04
N LEU A 556 2.22 -8.62 19.94
CA LEU A 556 2.90 -8.44 18.65
C LEU A 556 2.93 -9.73 17.80
N GLY A 557 3.05 -10.88 18.47
CA GLY A 557 2.97 -12.21 17.85
C GLY A 557 1.58 -12.53 17.30
N GLU A 558 0.53 -12.32 18.09
CA GLU A 558 -0.88 -12.57 17.72
C GLU A 558 -1.29 -11.80 16.46
N GLN A 559 -0.85 -10.54 16.33
CA GLN A 559 -1.21 -9.68 15.19
C GLN A 559 -0.31 -9.88 13.97
N SER A 560 0.65 -10.82 13.99
CA SER A 560 1.73 -10.95 12.99
C SER A 560 2.50 -9.64 12.74
N GLY A 561 2.40 -8.68 13.65
CA GLY A 561 2.93 -7.32 13.49
C GLY A 561 4.45 -7.26 13.56
N HIS A 562 5.10 -8.26 14.15
CA HIS A 562 6.56 -8.36 14.28
C HIS A 562 7.26 -8.34 12.91
N VAL A 563 6.72 -9.02 11.89
CA VAL A 563 7.31 -9.04 10.53
C VAL A 563 7.29 -7.65 9.89
N TYR A 564 6.16 -6.93 10.04
CA TYR A 564 6.01 -5.58 9.52
C TYR A 564 6.89 -4.56 10.25
N MET A 565 7.01 -4.69 11.57
CA MET A 565 7.90 -3.86 12.38
C MET A 565 9.38 -4.13 12.02
N LEU A 566 9.74 -5.39 11.79
CA LEU A 566 11.07 -5.78 11.36
C LEU A 566 11.44 -5.19 9.99
N LEU A 567 10.53 -5.27 9.02
CA LEU A 567 10.69 -4.62 7.71
C LEU A 567 10.97 -3.11 7.87
N LYS A 568 10.14 -2.42 8.64
CA LYS A 568 10.31 -0.98 8.88
C LYS A 568 11.62 -0.66 9.60
N ALA A 569 12.06 -1.49 10.54
CA ALA A 569 13.33 -1.32 11.22
C ALA A 569 14.50 -1.45 10.25
N TYR A 570 14.53 -2.47 9.39
CA TYR A 570 15.59 -2.63 8.39
C TYR A 570 15.70 -1.46 7.42
N VAL A 571 14.58 -0.95 6.90
CA VAL A 571 14.57 0.23 6.01
C VAL A 571 15.10 1.47 6.74
N ARG A 572 14.72 1.66 8.01
CA ARG A 572 15.19 2.79 8.83
C ARG A 572 16.66 2.68 9.21
N ILE A 573 17.16 1.47 9.51
CA ILE A 573 18.60 1.22 9.73
C ILE A 573 19.38 1.55 8.47
N ALA A 574 18.92 1.10 7.30
CA ALA A 574 19.55 1.42 6.03
C ALA A 574 19.58 2.94 5.80
N ALA A 575 18.49 3.66 6.07
CA ALA A 575 18.45 5.12 5.96
C ALA A 575 19.42 5.81 6.94
N ALA A 576 19.50 5.34 8.20
CA ALA A 576 20.44 5.86 9.19
C ALA A 576 21.90 5.68 8.74
N LEU A 577 22.24 4.48 8.27
CA LEU A 577 23.57 4.14 7.76
C LEU A 577 23.93 4.93 6.49
N CYS A 578 22.97 5.16 5.60
CA CYS A 578 23.14 6.05 4.45
C CYS A 578 23.45 7.50 4.88
N GLY A 579 22.76 8.01 5.92
CA GLY A 579 23.06 9.31 6.54
C GLY A 579 24.46 9.39 7.15
N MET A 580 24.96 8.26 7.67
CA MET A 580 26.33 8.11 8.20
C MET A 580 27.38 7.79 7.12
N LYS A 581 26.97 7.70 5.84
CA LYS A 581 27.83 7.33 4.69
C LYS A 581 28.40 5.90 4.75
N GLU A 582 27.78 5.00 5.51
CA GLU A 582 28.14 3.57 5.59
C GLU A 582 27.32 2.74 4.58
N TYR A 583 27.50 3.00 3.28
CA TYR A 583 26.66 2.44 2.21
C TYR A 583 26.68 0.91 2.14
N HIS A 584 27.83 0.28 2.38
CA HIS A 584 27.96 -1.19 2.36
C HIS A 584 27.07 -1.88 3.41
N LYS A 585 27.04 -1.34 4.63
CA LYS A 585 26.17 -1.88 5.69
C LYS A 585 24.71 -1.60 5.37
N ALA A 586 24.39 -0.40 4.89
CA ALA A 586 23.03 -0.03 4.49
C ALA A 586 22.47 -0.99 3.42
N HIS A 587 23.28 -1.37 2.44
CA HIS A 587 22.88 -2.32 1.39
C HIS A 587 22.50 -3.69 1.95
N GLY A 588 23.30 -4.22 2.89
CA GLY A 588 22.98 -5.49 3.55
C GLY A 588 21.64 -5.49 4.30
N TYR A 589 21.23 -4.36 4.88
CA TYR A 589 19.92 -4.24 5.52
C TYR A 589 18.77 -4.09 4.51
N LEU A 590 18.97 -3.41 3.38
CA LEU A 590 17.97 -3.35 2.29
C LEU A 590 17.74 -4.72 1.65
N GLU A 591 18.79 -5.53 1.47
CA GLU A 591 18.64 -6.91 1.00
C GLU A 591 17.79 -7.75 1.96
N ARG A 592 17.98 -7.57 3.28
CA ARG A 592 17.14 -8.24 4.30
C ARG A 592 15.69 -7.77 4.23
N ALA A 593 15.45 -6.49 4.01
CA ALA A 593 14.11 -5.94 3.81
C ALA A 593 13.44 -6.52 2.55
N LEU A 594 14.17 -6.64 1.43
CA LEU A 594 13.67 -7.24 0.19
C LEU A 594 13.34 -8.73 0.32
N ARG A 595 13.97 -9.47 1.23
CA ARG A 595 13.58 -10.86 1.52
C ARG A 595 12.20 -10.94 2.17
N ILE A 596 11.80 -9.93 2.94
CA ILE A 596 10.47 -9.84 3.55
C ILE A 596 9.44 -9.41 2.52
N THR A 597 9.75 -8.39 1.72
CA THR A 597 8.86 -7.87 0.65
C THR A 597 9.53 -7.87 -0.71
N PRO A 598 9.61 -9.04 -1.39
CA PRO A 598 10.29 -9.13 -2.68
C PRO A 598 9.66 -8.30 -3.79
N TYR A 599 8.37 -7.98 -3.68
CA TYR A 599 7.57 -7.34 -4.73
C TYR A 599 7.52 -5.81 -4.62
N ASP A 600 8.20 -5.22 -3.62
CA ASP A 600 8.29 -3.77 -3.47
C ASP A 600 9.30 -3.19 -4.48
N ASN A 601 8.78 -2.54 -5.53
CA ASN A 601 9.59 -1.95 -6.59
C ASN A 601 10.41 -0.75 -6.10
N ASP A 602 9.88 0.04 -5.18
CA ASP A 602 10.57 1.24 -4.67
C ASP A 602 11.77 0.82 -3.81
N LEU A 603 11.58 -0.16 -2.94
CA LEU A 603 12.66 -0.72 -2.12
C LEU A 603 13.75 -1.37 -2.98
N ARG A 604 13.35 -2.02 -4.08
CA ARG A 604 14.28 -2.65 -5.04
C ARG A 604 15.10 -1.59 -5.79
N ASP A 605 14.46 -0.52 -6.23
CA ASP A 605 15.12 0.61 -6.87
C ASP A 605 16.13 1.29 -5.92
N ASP A 606 15.77 1.48 -4.65
CA ASP A 606 16.68 2.05 -3.64
C ASP A 606 17.88 1.13 -3.36
N CYS A 607 17.67 -0.19 -3.30
CA CYS A 607 18.76 -1.16 -3.18
C CYS A 607 19.71 -1.10 -4.38
N ASN A 608 19.17 -1.03 -5.60
CA ASN A 608 19.96 -0.93 -6.83
C ASN A 608 20.78 0.36 -6.90
N ARG A 609 20.17 1.51 -6.55
CA ARG A 609 20.87 2.81 -6.47
C ARG A 609 22.05 2.75 -5.50
N LEU A 610 21.85 2.10 -4.35
CA LEU A 610 22.90 1.97 -3.35
C LEU A 610 24.02 1.04 -3.83
N ALA A 611 23.69 -0.06 -4.52
CA ALA A 611 24.67 -0.95 -5.16
C ALA A 611 25.51 -0.21 -6.20
N GLU A 612 24.88 0.59 -7.06
CA GLU A 612 25.57 1.45 -8.03
C GLU A 612 26.50 2.44 -7.35
N LYS A 613 26.05 3.09 -6.27
CA LYS A 613 26.87 4.02 -5.50
C LYS A 613 28.09 3.34 -4.88
N ILE A 614 27.92 2.14 -4.32
CA ILE A 614 29.04 1.33 -3.79
C ILE A 614 30.04 0.99 -4.89
N ARG A 615 29.56 0.57 -6.08
CA ARG A 615 30.42 0.33 -7.25
C ARG A 615 31.19 1.58 -7.66
N MET A 616 30.55 2.74 -7.67
CA MET A 616 31.23 4.01 -7.99
C MET A 616 32.26 4.40 -6.93
N ASP A 617 31.91 4.32 -5.64
CA ASP A 617 32.83 4.66 -4.54
C ASP A 617 34.06 3.75 -4.53
N THR A 618 33.89 2.45 -4.79
CA THR A 618 35.01 1.51 -4.90
C THR A 618 35.88 1.79 -6.13
N LEU A 619 35.28 2.12 -7.28
CA LEU A 619 36.03 2.53 -8.47
C LEU A 619 36.85 3.80 -8.23
N VAL A 620 36.30 4.80 -7.53
CA VAL A 620 36.97 6.05 -7.18
C VAL A 620 38.09 5.81 -6.16
N ALA A 621 37.82 5.05 -5.09
CA ALA A 621 38.79 4.73 -4.04
C ALA A 621 40.00 3.96 -4.58
N VAL A 622 39.80 3.02 -5.52
CA VAL A 622 40.91 2.31 -6.18
C VAL A 622 41.72 3.27 -7.06
N SER A 623 41.07 4.26 -7.68
CA SER A 623 41.75 5.26 -8.51
C SER A 623 42.62 6.21 -7.66
N SER A 624 42.11 6.69 -6.52
CA SER A 624 42.81 7.59 -5.60
C SER A 624 43.83 6.87 -4.69
N GLY A 625 43.55 5.64 -4.27
CA GLY A 625 44.46 4.82 -3.47
C GLY A 625 45.73 4.43 -4.22
N SER A 626 45.66 4.24 -5.54
CA SER A 626 46.87 4.07 -6.37
C SER A 626 47.75 5.33 -6.37
N ALA A 627 47.15 6.52 -6.23
CA ALA A 627 47.88 7.78 -6.17
C ALA A 627 48.54 8.03 -4.80
N GLN A 628 47.93 7.60 -3.69
CA GLN A 628 48.52 7.68 -2.35
C GLN A 628 49.65 6.64 -2.13
N ALA A 629 49.45 5.39 -2.56
CA ALA A 629 50.50 4.36 -2.48
C ALA A 629 51.72 4.70 -3.34
N GLN A 630 51.53 5.35 -4.49
CA GLN A 630 52.62 5.86 -5.33
C GLN A 630 53.24 7.19 -4.85
N ARG A 631 52.67 7.84 -3.83
CA ARG A 631 53.23 9.03 -3.16
C ARG A 631 54.06 8.68 -1.92
N ALA A 632 53.80 7.51 -1.32
CA ALA A 632 54.61 6.97 -0.23
C ALA A 632 55.84 6.18 -0.74
N ALA A 633 55.85 5.81 -2.02
CA ALA A 633 56.94 5.09 -2.69
C ALA A 633 57.82 5.97 -3.59
N ALA A 634 57.60 7.28 -3.59
CA ALA A 634 58.42 8.31 -4.24
C ALA A 634 58.86 9.30 -3.18
#